data_AF-A0A3R7EBI5-F1
#
_entry.id   AF-A0A3R7EBI5-F1
#
_cell.length_a   1.000
_cell.length_b   1.000
_cell.length_c   1.000
_cell.angle_alpha   90.00
_cell.angle_beta   90.00
_cell.angle_gamma   90.00
#
_symmetry.space_group_name_H-M   'P 1'
#
loop_
_entity.id
_entity.type
_entity.pdbx_description
1 polymer ?
#
loop_
_entity_poly.entity_id
_entity_poly.type
_entity_poly.pdbx_seq_one_letter_code
_entity_poly.pdbx_strand_id
1 'polypeptide(L)'
;MTSPNLNLSANLVDVVRNAYEYLDDFRPDTKAVRYNYREATSEMTFLIEVPNGRKRKFGKVKIPLSEGYRVKGMFSLPDYNPVNTVHSIEDGFITFNPENLPNQTQYILTLNGDVKSETLKEIVHLKSPEDPTKTEETDSYWVHSAIKRPDVMKDVYDDMQVENVDISLQVGVQRCFSNGIPDDVLEIFDSTRDLLSASSNFDRNEVLRTARKRHEARRDISCSPAEAADLIRSLATADNLQDYIEVDDPFRERNINPGTPRQNIFPESISVDVTTDLNLDRQAANGDIVFQKKEYENLIKNRTDDELM
;
A
#
# COMPACT_ATOMS: atom_id res chain seq x y z
N MET A 1 14.26 10.81 42.66
CA MET A 1 13.09 10.68 41.78
C MET A 1 13.52 9.79 40.63
N THR A 2 12.96 8.60 40.57
CA THR A 2 13.35 7.51 39.65
C THR A 2 12.83 7.79 38.24
N SER A 3 13.75 7.86 37.29
CA SER A 3 13.44 7.91 35.85
C SER A 3 12.64 6.67 35.45
N PRO A 4 11.48 6.81 34.79
CA PRO A 4 10.78 5.65 34.27
C PRO A 4 11.59 5.06 33.11
N ASN A 5 11.83 3.75 33.16
CA ASN A 5 12.31 2.98 32.02
C ASN A 5 11.32 3.15 30.86
N LEU A 6 11.74 3.91 29.84
CA LEU A 6 11.09 3.97 28.54
C LEU A 6 11.26 2.63 27.85
N ASN A 7 10.28 1.75 28.03
CA ASN A 7 10.11 0.60 27.15
C ASN A 7 9.71 1.15 25.77
N LEU A 8 10.62 1.04 24.80
CA LEU A 8 10.49 1.48 23.40
C LEU A 8 9.48 0.68 22.56
N SER A 9 8.52 0.01 23.22
CA SER A 9 7.33 -0.60 22.63
C SER A 9 6.05 0.16 22.99
N ALA A 10 6.16 1.40 23.51
CA ALA A 10 5.02 2.19 23.95
C ALA A 10 4.06 2.44 22.77
N ASN A 11 2.80 2.08 23.00
CA ASN A 11 1.70 2.24 22.06
C ASN A 11 1.61 3.73 21.68
N LEU A 12 1.40 4.06 20.41
CA LEU A 12 1.38 5.46 19.96
C LEU A 12 0.30 6.29 20.69
N VAL A 13 -0.76 5.61 21.14
CA VAL A 13 -1.79 6.12 22.08
C VAL A 13 -1.19 6.54 23.43
N ASP A 14 -0.26 5.76 24.00
CA ASP A 14 0.40 6.08 25.26
C ASP A 14 1.33 7.29 25.13
N VAL A 15 2.02 7.42 23.99
CA VAL A 15 2.82 8.61 23.69
C VAL A 15 1.96 9.86 23.68
N VAL A 16 0.81 9.82 23.00
CA VAL A 16 -0.09 10.98 22.89
C VAL A 16 -0.82 11.25 24.21
N ARG A 17 -1.16 10.21 24.98
CA ARG A 17 -1.75 10.36 26.32
C ARG A 17 -0.76 10.95 27.32
N ASN A 18 0.49 10.47 27.32
CA ASN A 18 1.55 11.06 28.14
C ASN A 18 1.79 12.53 27.74
N ALA A 19 1.67 12.88 26.45
CA ALA A 19 1.73 14.27 26.02
C ALA A 19 0.65 15.17 26.65
N TYR A 20 -0.56 14.66 26.88
CA TYR A 20 -1.61 15.41 27.57
C TYR A 20 -1.24 15.72 29.03
N GLU A 21 -0.67 14.75 29.75
CA GLU A 21 -0.26 14.94 31.15
C GLU A 21 0.87 15.97 31.31
N TYR A 22 1.76 16.10 30.32
CA TYR A 22 2.90 17.04 30.36
C TYR A 22 2.59 18.44 29.81
N LEU A 23 1.47 18.62 29.10
CA LEU A 23 1.08 19.89 28.47
C LEU A 23 0.14 20.75 29.33
N ASP A 24 -0.03 20.42 30.61
CA ASP A 24 -0.97 21.06 31.54
C ASP A 24 -0.80 22.60 31.63
N ASP A 25 0.40 23.11 31.35
CA ASP A 25 0.70 24.54 31.37
C ASP A 25 0.28 25.34 30.12
N PHE A 26 0.09 24.69 28.96
CA PHE A 26 -0.14 25.32 27.64
C PHE A 26 -1.21 24.62 26.76
N ARG A 27 -2.06 23.77 27.36
CA ARG A 27 -3.25 23.09 26.79
C ARG A 27 -3.31 23.07 25.25
N PRO A 28 -2.83 21.99 24.60
CA PRO A 28 -3.05 21.83 23.18
C PRO A 28 -4.54 21.61 22.91
N ASP A 29 -5.17 22.56 22.23
CA ASP A 29 -6.61 22.53 21.99
C ASP A 29 -7.01 21.79 20.70
N THR A 30 -6.05 21.47 19.81
CA THR A 30 -6.33 20.65 18.63
C THR A 30 -5.17 19.73 18.31
N LYS A 31 -5.42 18.42 18.30
CA LYS A 31 -4.49 17.38 17.82
C LYS A 31 -5.02 16.77 16.54
N ALA A 32 -4.61 17.33 15.41
CA ALA A 32 -4.86 16.72 14.10
C ALA A 32 -3.68 15.79 13.76
N VAL A 33 -3.97 14.56 13.37
CA VAL A 33 -2.94 13.61 12.92
C VAL A 33 -3.27 13.03 11.56
N ARG A 34 -2.25 12.91 10.73
CA ARG A 34 -2.34 12.32 9.41
C ARG A 34 -1.28 11.25 9.26
N TYR A 35 -1.70 10.03 8.94
CA TYR A 35 -0.81 8.91 8.66
C TYR A 35 -0.84 8.62 7.16
N ASN A 36 0.33 8.47 6.53
CA ASN A 36 0.42 7.87 5.21
C ASN A 36 0.78 6.40 5.39
N TYR A 37 -0.17 5.50 5.13
CA TYR A 37 -0.01 4.08 5.40
C TYR A 37 1.05 3.44 4.49
N ARG A 38 1.06 3.79 3.21
CA ARG A 38 2.02 3.29 2.22
C ARG A 38 3.46 3.80 2.46
N GLU A 39 3.62 5.09 2.73
CA GLU A 39 4.95 5.68 2.95
C GLU A 39 5.48 5.45 4.37
N ALA A 40 4.65 4.95 5.27
CA ALA A 40 4.96 4.79 6.69
C ALA A 40 5.41 6.11 7.36
N THR A 41 4.74 7.21 7.00
CA THR A 41 5.00 8.54 7.56
C THR A 41 3.79 9.08 8.32
N SER A 42 4.02 10.07 9.17
CA SER A 42 2.95 10.79 9.84
C SER A 42 3.25 12.27 10.01
N GLU A 43 2.17 13.03 10.08
CA GLU A 43 2.18 14.46 10.34
C GLU A 43 1.23 14.74 11.51
N MET A 44 1.74 15.41 12.54
CA MET A 44 0.98 15.80 13.72
C MET A 44 0.94 17.32 13.80
N THR A 45 -0.25 17.87 13.99
CA THR A 45 -0.45 19.30 14.15
C THR A 45 -1.00 19.59 15.54
N PHE A 46 -0.35 20.52 16.22
CA PHE A 46 -0.70 20.97 17.56
C PHE A 46 -1.05 22.46 17.52
N LEU A 47 -2.20 22.82 18.07
CA LEU A 47 -2.49 24.20 18.43
C LEU A 47 -1.90 24.48 19.82
N ILE A 48 -1.02 25.49 19.93
CA ILE A 48 -0.37 25.87 21.18
C ILE A 48 -0.89 27.24 21.59
N GLU A 49 -1.50 27.31 22.78
CA GLU A 49 -1.94 28.58 23.36
C GLU A 49 -0.89 29.14 24.31
N VAL A 50 -0.26 30.26 23.95
CA VAL A 50 0.73 30.95 24.79
C VAL A 50 0.13 32.25 25.33
N PRO A 51 -0.33 32.27 26.60
CA PRO A 51 -0.96 33.46 27.16
C PRO A 51 0.04 34.61 27.33
N ASN A 52 -0.40 35.82 26.99
CA ASN A 52 0.35 37.07 27.16
C ASN A 52 0.42 37.46 28.64
N GLY A 53 1.35 36.87 29.39
CA GLY A 53 1.51 37.13 30.83
C GLY A 53 2.85 36.67 31.40
N ARG A 54 2.93 36.50 32.72
CA ARG A 54 4.15 36.00 33.41
C ARG A 54 4.64 34.66 32.86
N LYS A 55 3.71 33.79 32.43
CA LYS A 55 4.02 32.51 31.80
C LYS A 55 4.83 32.65 30.51
N ARG A 56 4.70 33.75 29.78
CA ARG A 56 5.51 34.02 28.58
C ARG A 56 6.97 34.34 28.92
N LYS A 57 7.22 34.98 30.08
CA LYS A 57 8.54 35.44 30.51
C LYS A 57 9.37 34.39 31.26
N PHE A 58 8.70 33.45 31.92
CA PHE A 58 9.37 32.48 32.80
C PHE A 58 9.01 31.02 32.49
N GLY A 59 8.03 30.79 31.61
CA GLY A 59 7.58 29.45 31.23
C GLY A 59 8.44 28.86 30.11
N LYS A 60 8.29 27.56 29.91
CA LYS A 60 8.83 26.83 28.76
C LYS A 60 7.69 26.02 28.15
N VAL A 61 7.52 26.11 26.83
CA VAL A 61 6.60 25.21 26.13
C VAL A 61 7.37 23.93 25.84
N LYS A 62 6.89 22.80 26.37
CA LYS A 62 7.50 21.49 26.18
C LYS A 62 6.54 20.59 25.41
N ILE A 63 6.99 20.04 24.30
CA ILE A 63 6.19 19.15 23.46
C ILE A 63 6.96 17.84 23.34
N PRO A 64 6.37 16.71 23.77
CA PRO A 64 7.05 15.44 23.68
C PRO A 64 7.30 15.08 22.21
N LEU A 65 8.50 14.57 21.97
CA LEU A 65 8.96 14.16 20.66
C LEU A 65 9.32 12.68 20.73
N SER A 66 8.59 11.88 19.96
CA SER A 66 8.96 10.47 19.78
C SER A 66 10.16 10.36 18.84
N GLU A 67 10.92 9.29 19.00
CA GLU A 67 12.03 8.95 18.11
C GLU A 67 11.55 8.90 16.66
N GLY A 68 12.27 9.56 15.75
CA GLY A 68 11.90 9.66 14.33
C GLY A 68 11.08 10.88 13.93
N TYR A 69 10.58 11.68 14.89
CA TYR A 69 9.86 12.91 14.60
C TYR A 69 10.76 14.14 14.61
N ARG A 70 10.45 15.12 13.76
CA ARG A 70 11.12 16.42 13.68
C ARG A 70 10.10 17.53 13.49
N VAL A 71 10.49 18.75 13.84
CA VAL A 71 9.69 19.94 13.57
C VAL A 71 9.71 20.23 12.08
N LYS A 72 8.53 20.19 11.44
CA LYS A 72 8.34 20.61 10.05
C LYS A 72 8.27 22.13 9.95
N GLY A 73 7.56 22.77 10.88
CA GLY A 73 7.43 24.22 10.93
C GLY A 73 6.47 24.67 12.02
N MET A 74 6.46 25.98 12.25
CA MET A 74 5.54 26.62 13.20
C MET A 74 5.04 27.93 12.60
N PHE A 75 3.76 28.25 12.83
CA PHE A 75 3.11 29.45 12.34
C PHE A 75 2.37 30.16 13.47
N SER A 76 2.38 31.49 13.47
CA SER A 76 1.61 32.28 14.43
C SER A 76 0.21 32.58 13.90
N LEU A 77 -0.82 32.45 14.73
CA LEU A 77 -2.19 32.85 14.39
C LEU A 77 -2.51 34.26 14.94
N PRO A 78 -3.42 35.01 14.29
CA PRO A 78 -4.18 34.64 13.08
C PRO A 78 -3.42 34.87 11.77
N ASP A 79 -2.28 35.54 11.81
CA ASP A 79 -1.60 36.07 10.61
C ASP A 79 -0.91 35.01 9.73
N TYR A 80 -0.83 33.75 10.19
CA TYR A 80 -0.11 32.64 9.55
C TYR A 80 1.35 32.95 9.18
N ASN A 81 2.01 33.82 9.95
CA ASN A 81 3.42 34.12 9.74
C ASN A 81 4.30 32.95 10.21
N PRO A 82 5.30 32.52 9.41
CA PRO A 82 6.23 31.48 9.83
C PRO A 82 7.04 31.96 11.03
N VAL A 83 7.19 31.10 12.02
CA VAL A 83 7.90 31.39 13.26
C VAL A 83 9.22 30.61 13.29
N ASN A 84 10.31 31.33 13.05
CA ASN A 84 11.67 30.78 13.15
C ASN A 84 12.21 30.94 14.57
N THR A 85 11.77 30.07 15.48
CA THR A 85 12.32 30.02 16.84
C THR A 85 13.32 28.90 17.01
N VAL A 86 14.42 29.23 17.71
CA VAL A 86 15.38 28.23 18.20
C VAL A 86 14.67 27.36 19.23
N HIS A 87 14.72 26.05 19.01
CA HIS A 87 14.23 25.04 19.93
C HIS A 87 15.39 24.14 20.36
N SER A 88 15.33 23.64 21.58
CA SER A 88 16.23 22.58 22.04
C SER A 88 15.47 21.26 22.13
N ILE A 89 16.17 20.17 21.79
CA ILE A 89 15.68 18.81 22.00
C ILE A 89 16.44 18.25 23.19
N GLU A 90 15.76 18.12 24.32
CA GLU A 90 16.32 17.63 25.58
C GLU A 90 15.36 16.58 26.15
N ASP A 91 15.89 15.43 26.55
CA ASP A 91 15.15 14.35 27.23
C ASP A 91 13.87 13.87 26.51
N GLY A 92 13.85 13.90 25.17
CA GLY A 92 12.68 13.50 24.38
C GLY A 92 11.58 14.56 24.29
N PHE A 93 11.90 15.82 24.58
CA PHE A 93 11.00 16.96 24.42
C PHE A 93 11.61 18.02 23.52
N ILE A 94 10.79 18.60 22.65
CA ILE A 94 11.09 19.89 22.04
C ILE A 94 10.68 20.97 23.03
N THR A 95 11.64 21.83 23.36
CA THR A 95 11.43 22.95 24.27
C THR A 95 11.61 24.27 23.55
N PHE A 96 10.62 25.16 23.69
CA PHE A 96 10.67 26.53 23.19
C PHE A 96 10.66 27.52 24.36
N ASN A 97 11.43 28.60 24.24
CA ASN A 97 11.29 29.77 25.11
C ASN A 97 10.19 30.68 24.54
N PRO A 98 9.05 30.86 25.25
CA PRO A 98 7.96 31.71 24.78
C PRO A 98 8.32 33.20 24.61
N GLU A 99 9.40 33.67 25.25
CA GLU A 99 9.92 35.03 25.04
C GLU A 99 10.42 35.25 23.62
N ASN A 100 10.88 34.19 22.95
CA ASN A 100 11.39 34.24 21.59
C ASN A 100 10.27 34.15 20.54
N LEU A 101 9.03 33.87 20.96
CA LEU A 101 7.89 33.82 20.05
C LEU A 101 7.39 35.24 19.74
N PRO A 102 6.90 35.54 18.51
CA PRO A 102 6.25 36.81 18.18
C PRO A 102 5.05 37.11 19.08
N ASN A 103 4.68 38.35 19.41
CA ASN A 103 3.58 38.67 20.36
C ASN A 103 2.16 38.26 19.90
N GLN A 104 1.92 36.97 19.70
CA GLN A 104 0.64 36.34 19.44
C GLN A 104 0.30 35.37 20.56
N THR A 105 -0.98 35.00 20.66
CA THR A 105 -1.49 34.10 21.69
C THR A 105 -1.59 32.65 21.23
N GLN A 106 -1.61 32.41 19.92
CA GLN A 106 -1.85 31.09 19.36
C GLN A 106 -0.82 30.77 18.27
N TYR A 107 -0.37 29.52 18.25
CA TYR A 107 0.58 29.01 17.27
C TYR A 107 0.18 27.63 16.81
N ILE A 108 0.44 27.33 15.54
CA ILE A 108 0.32 25.98 14.98
C ILE A 108 1.73 25.42 14.86
N LEU A 109 1.99 24.30 15.51
CA LEU A 109 3.21 23.52 15.34
C LEU A 109 2.90 22.24 14.57
N THR A 110 3.67 22.01 13.51
CA THR A 110 3.59 20.77 12.74
C THR A 110 4.85 19.95 12.93
N LEU A 111 4.68 18.70 13.33
CA LEU A 111 5.72 17.68 13.41
C LEU A 111 5.54 16.69 12.27
N ASN A 112 6.62 16.23 11.66
CA ASN A 112 6.60 15.09 10.75
C ASN A 112 7.58 14.01 11.23
N GLY A 113 7.26 12.76 10.97
CA GLY A 113 8.13 11.66 11.35
C GLY A 113 7.75 10.35 10.69
N ASP A 114 8.67 9.40 10.79
CA ASP A 114 8.46 8.05 10.32
C ASP A 114 7.72 7.23 11.38
N VAL A 115 6.84 6.34 10.93
CA VAL A 115 6.05 5.44 11.78
C VAL A 115 6.42 4.02 11.42
N LYS A 116 6.59 3.17 12.43
CA LYS A 116 6.84 1.74 12.21
C LYS A 116 5.61 1.11 11.54
N SER A 117 5.82 0.29 10.52
CA SER A 117 4.73 -0.39 9.80
C SER A 117 3.87 -1.25 10.73
N GLU A 118 4.42 -1.79 11.81
CA GLU A 118 3.68 -2.54 12.83
C GLU A 118 2.65 -1.64 13.55
N THR A 119 3.00 -0.39 13.83
CA THR A 119 2.08 0.56 14.47
C THR A 119 0.91 0.91 13.56
N LEU A 120 1.16 1.07 12.25
CA LEU A 120 0.09 1.28 11.28
C LEU A 120 -0.86 0.08 11.18
N LYS A 121 -0.33 -1.14 11.26
CA LYS A 121 -1.14 -2.37 11.35
C LYS A 121 -1.93 -2.46 12.66
N GLU A 122 -1.54 -1.78 13.73
CA GLU A 122 -2.33 -1.68 14.96
C GLU A 122 -3.42 -0.62 14.88
N ILE A 123 -3.26 0.37 13.99
CA ILE A 123 -4.22 1.44 13.74
C ILE A 123 -5.29 1.02 12.72
N VAL A 124 -4.90 0.28 11.69
CA VAL A 124 -5.79 -0.13 10.59
C VAL A 124 -6.04 -1.64 10.64
N HIS A 125 -7.29 -2.02 10.44
CA HIS A 125 -7.70 -3.39 10.16
C HIS A 125 -7.95 -3.54 8.66
N LEU A 126 -7.20 -4.43 8.03
CA LEU A 126 -7.38 -4.83 6.65
C LEU A 126 -7.91 -6.25 6.63
N LYS A 127 -8.90 -6.49 5.78
CA LYS A 127 -9.44 -7.82 5.51
C LYS A 127 -9.71 -7.95 4.02
N SER A 128 -9.06 -8.93 3.42
CA SER A 128 -9.31 -9.41 2.07
C SER A 128 -9.44 -10.94 2.09
N PRO A 129 -10.38 -11.53 1.34
CA PRO A 129 -10.48 -12.97 1.19
C PRO A 129 -9.33 -13.46 0.29
N GLU A 130 -8.79 -14.63 0.61
CA GLU A 130 -7.82 -15.32 -0.25
C GLU A 130 -8.52 -15.91 -1.49
N ASP A 131 -9.79 -16.29 -1.34
CA ASP A 131 -10.61 -16.86 -2.42
C ASP A 131 -11.70 -15.88 -2.89
N PRO A 132 -11.83 -15.63 -4.20
CA PRO A 132 -12.94 -14.84 -4.72
C PRO A 132 -14.26 -15.60 -4.70
N THR A 133 -15.35 -14.85 -4.73
CA THR A 133 -16.65 -15.36 -5.14
C THR A 133 -16.63 -15.57 -6.66
N LYS A 134 -16.66 -16.84 -7.09
CA LYS A 134 -16.49 -17.22 -8.49
C LYS A 134 -17.85 -17.39 -9.18
N THR A 135 -18.05 -16.69 -10.29
CA THR A 135 -19.10 -16.99 -11.28
C THR A 135 -18.49 -17.54 -12.56
N GLU A 136 -19.29 -17.90 -13.56
CA GLU A 136 -18.76 -18.29 -14.87
C GLU A 136 -18.06 -17.12 -15.58
N GLU A 137 -18.51 -15.88 -15.35
CA GLU A 137 -18.05 -14.71 -16.09
C GLU A 137 -17.02 -13.89 -15.31
N THR A 138 -17.14 -13.86 -13.98
CA THR A 138 -16.39 -12.94 -13.10
C THR A 138 -15.88 -13.60 -11.82
N ASP A 139 -14.80 -13.03 -11.27
CA ASP A 139 -14.29 -13.32 -9.92
C ASP A 139 -14.40 -12.04 -9.09
N SER A 140 -15.14 -12.06 -7.98
CA SER A 140 -15.31 -10.90 -7.10
C SER A 140 -14.59 -11.09 -5.76
N TYR A 141 -13.81 -10.10 -5.36
CA TYR A 141 -13.02 -10.05 -4.13
C TYR A 141 -13.54 -8.92 -3.25
N TRP A 142 -14.21 -9.28 -2.15
CA TRP A 142 -14.70 -8.29 -1.19
C TRP A 142 -13.56 -7.74 -0.33
N VAL A 143 -13.32 -6.44 -0.36
CA VAL A 143 -12.27 -5.79 0.44
C VAL A 143 -12.86 -4.94 1.56
N HIS A 144 -12.20 -5.00 2.71
CA HIS A 144 -12.55 -4.21 3.89
C HIS A 144 -11.32 -3.56 4.52
N SER A 145 -11.46 -2.27 4.81
CA SER A 145 -10.49 -1.47 5.53
C SER A 145 -11.19 -0.68 6.63
N ALA A 146 -10.66 -0.67 7.85
CA ALA A 146 -11.25 0.09 8.94
C ALA A 146 -10.21 0.57 9.97
N ILE A 147 -10.50 1.70 10.62
CA ILE A 147 -9.74 2.16 11.79
C ILE A 147 -10.08 1.25 12.98
N LYS A 148 -9.05 0.72 13.63
CA LYS A 148 -9.18 -0.06 14.86
C LYS A 148 -9.49 0.88 16.02
N ARG A 149 -10.52 0.53 16.80
CA ARG A 149 -10.94 1.27 18.02
C ARG A 149 -11.09 2.78 17.77
N PRO A 150 -11.98 3.20 16.86
CA PRO A 150 -12.16 4.60 16.52
C PRO A 150 -12.58 5.45 17.74
N ASP A 151 -13.27 4.87 18.72
CA ASP A 151 -13.66 5.56 19.95
C ASP A 151 -12.43 6.02 20.76
N VAL A 152 -11.42 5.15 20.91
CA VAL A 152 -10.17 5.51 21.59
C VAL A 152 -9.41 6.57 20.80
N MET A 153 -9.47 6.53 19.47
CA MET A 153 -8.82 7.54 18.63
C MET A 153 -9.52 8.90 18.77
N LYS A 154 -10.85 8.94 18.88
CA LYS A 154 -11.63 10.16 19.13
C LYS A 154 -11.37 10.78 20.51
N ASP A 155 -11.03 9.96 21.50
CA ASP A 155 -10.63 10.46 22.83
C ASP A 155 -9.25 11.13 22.82
N VAL A 156 -8.43 10.84 21.80
CA VAL A 156 -7.01 11.24 21.73
C VAL A 156 -6.77 12.33 20.68
N TYR A 157 -7.52 12.30 19.58
CA TYR A 157 -7.38 13.18 18.44
C TYR A 157 -8.72 13.85 18.11
N ASP A 158 -8.67 15.15 17.87
CA ASP A 158 -9.84 15.89 17.39
C ASP A 158 -10.09 15.61 15.90
N ASP A 159 -9.01 15.41 15.14
CA ASP A 159 -9.04 15.02 13.75
C ASP A 159 -7.97 13.96 13.46
N MET A 160 -8.36 12.89 12.78
CA MET A 160 -7.43 11.83 12.38
C MET A 160 -7.78 11.34 10.99
N GLN A 161 -6.76 11.32 10.14
CA GLN A 161 -6.82 10.81 8.79
C GLN A 161 -5.73 9.74 8.57
N VAL A 162 -6.10 8.66 7.90
CA VAL A 162 -5.17 7.65 7.40
C VAL A 162 -5.30 7.63 5.89
N GLU A 163 -4.28 8.12 5.22
CA GLU A 163 -4.17 8.22 3.77
C GLU A 163 -3.50 6.99 3.17
N ASN A 164 -3.86 6.67 1.93
CA ASN A 164 -3.22 5.64 1.10
C ASN A 164 -3.15 4.27 1.79
N VAL A 165 -4.24 3.87 2.45
CA VAL A 165 -4.37 2.55 3.05
C VAL A 165 -4.37 1.51 1.94
N ASP A 166 -3.29 0.76 1.83
CA ASP A 166 -3.06 -0.18 0.72
C ASP A 166 -3.52 -1.61 1.06
N ILE A 167 -4.20 -2.23 0.10
CA ILE A 167 -4.61 -3.63 0.16
C ILE A 167 -4.10 -4.29 -1.11
N SER A 168 -3.33 -5.37 -0.94
CA SER A 168 -2.84 -6.18 -2.04
C SER A 168 -3.65 -7.47 -2.15
N LEU A 169 -4.11 -7.80 -3.35
CA LEU A 169 -4.90 -8.99 -3.66
C LEU A 169 -4.22 -9.81 -4.74
N GLN A 170 -4.33 -11.13 -4.64
CA GLN A 170 -3.85 -12.04 -5.69
C GLN A 170 -5.03 -12.49 -6.54
N VAL A 171 -5.04 -12.07 -7.81
CA VAL A 171 -6.05 -12.49 -8.78
C VAL A 171 -5.50 -13.62 -9.61
N GLY A 172 -6.15 -14.78 -9.57
CA GLY A 172 -5.74 -15.96 -10.34
C GLY A 172 -6.11 -15.83 -11.82
N VAL A 173 -5.11 -15.78 -12.71
CA VAL A 173 -5.32 -15.63 -14.16
C VAL A 173 -5.02 -16.89 -14.96
N GLN A 174 -4.40 -17.90 -14.34
CA GLN A 174 -3.95 -19.13 -15.00
C GLN A 174 -5.01 -19.81 -15.89
N ARG A 175 -6.26 -19.84 -15.41
CA ARG A 175 -7.37 -20.49 -16.12
C ARG A 175 -7.73 -19.76 -17.41
N CYS A 176 -7.68 -18.43 -17.41
CA CYS A 176 -7.93 -17.63 -18.62
C CYS A 176 -6.87 -17.92 -19.69
N PHE A 177 -5.59 -18.07 -19.29
CA PHE A 177 -4.53 -18.48 -20.21
C PHE A 177 -4.68 -19.91 -20.69
N SER A 178 -5.06 -20.83 -19.81
CA SER A 178 -5.22 -22.25 -20.17
C SER A 178 -6.39 -22.50 -21.13
N ASN A 179 -7.46 -21.70 -21.01
CA ASN A 179 -8.63 -21.82 -21.88
C ASN A 179 -8.52 -20.96 -23.17
N GLY A 180 -7.84 -19.81 -23.08
CA GLY A 180 -7.74 -18.86 -24.18
C GLY A 180 -6.67 -19.20 -25.21
N ILE A 181 -5.63 -19.97 -24.82
CA ILE A 181 -4.55 -20.34 -25.73
C ILE A 181 -4.93 -21.60 -26.51
N PRO A 182 -4.82 -21.62 -27.85
CA PRO A 182 -5.09 -22.81 -28.66
C PRO A 182 -4.18 -23.99 -28.29
N ASP A 183 -4.72 -25.21 -28.37
CA ASP A 183 -4.00 -26.45 -28.06
C ASP A 183 -2.73 -26.63 -28.91
N ASP A 184 -2.75 -26.19 -30.17
CA ASP A 184 -1.60 -26.26 -31.08
C ASP A 184 -0.39 -25.46 -30.52
N VAL A 185 -0.66 -24.31 -29.90
CA VAL A 185 0.36 -23.46 -29.27
C VAL A 185 0.92 -24.12 -28.02
N LEU A 186 0.07 -24.77 -27.22
CA LEU A 186 0.48 -25.55 -26.06
C LEU A 186 1.36 -26.75 -26.47
N GLU A 187 1.02 -27.43 -27.57
CA GLU A 187 1.77 -28.57 -28.10
C GLU A 187 3.21 -28.19 -28.50
N ILE A 188 3.43 -26.97 -28.98
CA ILE A 188 4.78 -26.45 -29.25
C ILE A 188 5.62 -26.35 -27.97
N PHE A 189 5.04 -25.85 -26.88
CA PHE A 189 5.74 -25.72 -25.61
C PHE A 189 6.07 -27.10 -25.02
N ASP A 190 5.10 -28.01 -25.02
CA ASP A 190 5.29 -29.38 -24.56
C ASP A 190 6.34 -30.13 -25.39
N SER A 191 6.26 -30.05 -26.72
CA SER A 191 7.24 -30.66 -27.62
C SER A 191 8.66 -30.08 -27.44
N THR A 192 8.75 -28.79 -27.13
CA THR A 192 10.03 -28.13 -26.84
C THR A 192 10.58 -28.58 -25.49
N ARG A 193 9.75 -28.69 -24.45
CA ARG A 193 10.13 -29.22 -23.13
C ARG A 193 10.62 -30.66 -23.24
N ASP A 194 9.91 -31.49 -23.98
CA ASP A 194 10.24 -32.90 -24.17
C ASP A 194 11.58 -33.06 -24.91
N LEU A 195 11.84 -32.20 -25.91
CA LEU A 195 13.13 -32.18 -26.61
C LEU A 195 14.29 -31.79 -25.69
N LEU A 196 14.10 -30.76 -24.85
CA LEU A 196 15.12 -30.34 -23.87
C LEU A 196 15.40 -31.44 -22.85
N SER A 197 14.35 -32.12 -22.37
CA SER A 197 14.45 -33.22 -21.41
C SER A 197 15.11 -34.47 -22.01
N ALA A 198 14.78 -34.82 -23.26
CA ALA A 198 15.44 -35.90 -23.98
C ALA A 198 16.93 -35.60 -24.22
N SER A 199 17.25 -34.32 -24.50
CA SER A 199 18.62 -33.87 -24.73
C SER A 199 19.47 -33.92 -23.45
N SER A 200 18.90 -33.60 -22.29
CA SER A 200 19.59 -33.70 -21.00
C SER A 200 19.81 -35.15 -20.55
N ASN A 201 18.93 -36.07 -20.94
CA ASN A 201 19.02 -37.49 -20.63
C ASN A 201 19.90 -38.30 -21.62
N PHE A 202 20.49 -37.65 -22.63
CA PHE A 202 21.36 -38.25 -23.65
C PHE A 202 20.73 -39.42 -24.44
N ASP A 203 19.40 -39.54 -24.49
CA ASP A 203 18.73 -40.56 -25.30
C ASP A 203 18.58 -40.06 -26.74
N ARG A 204 19.47 -40.53 -27.62
CA ARG A 204 19.49 -40.16 -29.04
C ARG A 204 18.21 -40.52 -29.79
N ASN A 205 17.56 -41.64 -29.45
CA ASN A 205 16.34 -42.06 -30.12
C ASN A 205 15.16 -41.19 -29.68
N GLU A 206 15.12 -40.84 -28.40
CA GLU A 206 14.11 -39.96 -27.86
C GLU A 206 14.25 -38.53 -28.41
N VAL A 207 15.48 -38.01 -28.52
CA VAL A 207 15.77 -36.70 -29.14
C VAL A 207 15.28 -36.65 -30.60
N LEU A 208 15.54 -37.70 -31.40
CA LEU A 208 15.06 -37.74 -32.78
C LEU A 208 13.54 -37.79 -32.89
N ARG A 209 12.88 -38.52 -31.97
CA ARG A 209 11.42 -38.62 -31.91
C ARG A 209 10.78 -37.28 -31.52
N THR A 210 11.28 -36.63 -30.47
CA THR A 210 10.74 -35.34 -29.98
C THR A 210 11.05 -34.20 -30.95
N ALA A 211 12.19 -34.23 -31.64
CA ALA A 211 12.51 -33.26 -32.70
C ALA A 211 11.54 -33.33 -33.88
N ARG A 212 11.13 -34.55 -34.30
CA ARG A 212 10.12 -34.72 -35.35
C ARG A 212 8.75 -34.20 -34.91
N LYS A 213 8.30 -34.56 -33.70
CA LYS A 213 7.05 -34.04 -33.13
C LYS A 213 7.03 -32.51 -33.09
N ARG A 214 8.11 -31.89 -32.63
CA ARG A 214 8.24 -30.43 -32.63
C ARG A 214 8.17 -29.83 -34.03
N HIS A 215 8.73 -30.49 -35.04
CA HIS A 215 8.63 -30.02 -36.43
C HIS A 215 7.21 -30.14 -36.97
N GLU A 216 6.48 -31.19 -36.60
CA GLU A 216 5.08 -31.39 -36.98
C GLU A 216 4.17 -30.34 -36.32
N ALA A 217 4.31 -30.12 -35.02
CA ALA A 217 3.56 -29.10 -34.26
C ALA A 217 3.81 -27.66 -34.74
N ARG A 218 4.94 -27.38 -35.42
CA ARG A 218 5.23 -26.06 -36.01
C ARG A 218 4.66 -25.85 -37.41
N ARG A 219 3.99 -26.84 -38.01
CA ARG A 219 3.43 -26.67 -39.36
C ARG A 219 2.26 -25.71 -39.40
N ASP A 220 1.50 -25.67 -38.31
CA ASP A 220 0.23 -24.94 -38.23
C ASP A 220 0.37 -23.61 -37.47
N ILE A 221 1.58 -23.27 -37.01
CA ILE A 221 1.88 -22.05 -36.27
C ILE A 221 2.98 -21.27 -36.98
N SER A 222 2.73 -19.99 -37.21
CA SER A 222 3.60 -19.11 -37.98
C SER A 222 4.85 -18.63 -37.21
N CYS A 223 4.85 -18.79 -35.88
CA CYS A 223 5.85 -18.20 -34.99
C CYS A 223 6.85 -19.20 -34.39
N SER A 224 7.87 -18.67 -33.72
CA SER A 224 8.78 -19.42 -32.86
C SER A 224 8.21 -19.60 -31.44
N PRO A 225 8.65 -20.63 -30.69
CA PRO A 225 8.25 -20.78 -29.28
C PRO A 225 8.66 -19.59 -28.40
N ALA A 226 9.71 -18.86 -28.78
CA ALA A 226 10.16 -17.67 -28.07
C ALA A 226 9.17 -16.52 -28.29
N GLU A 227 8.76 -16.28 -29.54
CA GLU A 227 7.75 -15.26 -29.87
C GLU A 227 6.40 -15.56 -29.22
N ALA A 228 5.95 -16.82 -29.23
CA ALA A 228 4.74 -17.24 -28.52
C ALA A 228 4.84 -16.99 -27.00
N ALA A 229 5.99 -17.31 -26.38
CA ALA A 229 6.20 -17.06 -24.96
C ALA A 229 6.21 -15.56 -24.63
N ASP A 230 6.80 -14.74 -25.50
CA ASP A 230 6.85 -13.30 -25.32
C ASP A 230 5.48 -12.65 -25.50
N LEU A 231 4.64 -13.15 -26.43
CA LEU A 231 3.24 -12.76 -26.54
C LEU A 231 2.45 -13.12 -25.27
N ILE A 232 2.54 -14.36 -24.79
CA ILE A 232 1.83 -14.79 -23.58
C ILE A 232 2.22 -13.95 -22.37
N ARG A 233 3.51 -13.63 -22.23
CA ARG A 233 3.98 -12.73 -21.17
C ARG A 233 3.49 -11.30 -21.34
N SER A 234 3.38 -10.81 -22.58
CA SER A 234 2.88 -9.46 -22.84
C SER A 234 1.39 -9.35 -22.49
N LEU A 235 0.60 -10.40 -22.71
CA LEU A 235 -0.82 -10.44 -22.31
C LEU A 235 -1.02 -10.36 -20.79
N ALA A 236 -0.01 -10.79 -20.03
CA ALA A 236 -0.02 -10.73 -18.58
C ALA A 236 0.35 -9.35 -18.03
N THR A 237 0.60 -8.33 -18.84
CA THR A 237 1.01 -6.99 -18.35
C THR A 237 -0.15 -6.20 -17.75
N ALA A 238 0.18 -5.20 -16.91
CA ALA A 238 -0.79 -4.28 -16.34
C ALA A 238 -1.67 -3.61 -17.41
N ASP A 239 -1.09 -3.19 -18.52
CA ASP A 239 -1.80 -2.51 -19.62
C ASP A 239 -2.91 -3.36 -20.24
N ASN A 240 -2.70 -4.68 -20.33
CA ASN A 240 -3.69 -5.60 -20.89
C ASN A 240 -4.72 -6.08 -19.86
N LEU A 241 -4.44 -5.91 -18.56
CA LEU A 241 -5.29 -6.40 -17.47
C LEU A 241 -6.17 -5.31 -16.85
N GLN A 242 -5.74 -4.04 -16.93
CA GLN A 242 -6.43 -2.94 -16.24
C GLN A 242 -7.89 -2.79 -16.64
N ASP A 243 -8.21 -3.03 -17.91
CA ASP A 243 -9.56 -2.85 -18.45
C ASP A 243 -10.53 -3.95 -17.99
N TYR A 244 -10.01 -5.07 -17.48
CA TYR A 244 -10.78 -6.24 -17.06
C TYR A 244 -10.93 -6.35 -15.55
N ILE A 245 -10.40 -5.39 -14.81
CA ILE A 245 -10.61 -5.32 -13.38
C ILE A 245 -11.47 -4.09 -13.14
N GLU A 246 -12.47 -4.21 -12.29
CA GLU A 246 -13.31 -3.12 -11.79
C GLU A 246 -13.03 -2.98 -10.29
N VAL A 247 -12.91 -1.74 -9.82
CA VAL A 247 -12.74 -1.43 -8.39
C VAL A 247 -13.91 -0.57 -7.98
N ASP A 248 -14.67 -1.02 -6.99
CA ASP A 248 -15.75 -0.22 -6.44
C ASP A 248 -15.23 0.88 -5.50
N ASP A 249 -15.95 2.00 -5.50
CA ASP A 249 -15.77 3.05 -4.52
C ASP A 249 -15.89 2.48 -3.09
N PRO A 250 -15.03 2.91 -2.14
CA PRO A 250 -14.16 4.08 -2.21
C PRO A 250 -12.69 3.79 -2.50
N PHE A 251 -12.38 2.67 -3.12
CA PHE A 251 -11.04 2.34 -3.54
C PHE A 251 -10.77 2.99 -4.90
N ARG A 252 -9.60 3.63 -5.08
CA ARG A 252 -9.40 4.58 -6.19
C ARG A 252 -8.07 4.51 -6.95
N GLU A 253 -7.08 3.83 -6.42
CA GLU A 253 -5.82 3.57 -7.12
C GLU A 253 -5.71 2.08 -7.40
N ARG A 254 -5.17 1.70 -8.56
CA ARG A 254 -4.86 0.31 -8.88
C ARG A 254 -3.43 0.23 -9.40
N ASN A 255 -2.58 -0.51 -8.70
CA ASN A 255 -1.31 -0.96 -9.25
C ASN A 255 -1.41 -2.45 -9.57
N ILE A 256 -1.16 -2.83 -10.83
CA ILE A 256 -1.20 -4.22 -11.25
C ILE A 256 0.24 -4.70 -11.41
N ASN A 257 0.65 -5.62 -10.55
CA ASN A 257 1.96 -6.24 -10.63
C ASN A 257 1.79 -7.67 -11.11
N PRO A 258 2.22 -8.01 -12.34
CA PRO A 258 1.95 -9.32 -12.93
C PRO A 258 2.77 -10.48 -12.36
N GLY A 259 3.43 -10.24 -11.21
CA GLY A 259 4.39 -11.16 -10.62
C GLY A 259 5.69 -11.24 -11.44
N THR A 260 6.74 -11.79 -10.83
CA THR A 260 7.92 -12.22 -11.59
C THR A 260 7.65 -13.65 -12.06
N PRO A 261 7.80 -13.98 -13.36
CA PRO A 261 7.62 -15.34 -13.85
C PRO A 261 8.70 -16.23 -13.22
N ARG A 262 8.36 -16.89 -12.12
CA ARG A 262 9.19 -17.94 -11.53
C ARG A 262 9.04 -19.17 -12.42
N GLN A 263 9.89 -19.29 -13.44
CA GLN A 263 10.06 -20.46 -14.30
C GLN A 263 8.86 -20.88 -15.17
N ASN A 264 7.65 -20.38 -14.91
CA ASN A 264 6.44 -20.69 -15.68
C ASN A 264 6.21 -19.68 -16.81
N ILE A 265 5.87 -20.20 -17.99
CA ILE A 265 5.53 -19.41 -19.19
C ILE A 265 4.17 -18.74 -18.99
N PHE A 266 3.26 -19.42 -18.27
CA PHE A 266 1.94 -18.92 -17.94
C PHE A 266 1.94 -18.25 -16.58
N PRO A 267 1.39 -17.03 -16.46
CA PRO A 267 1.19 -16.40 -15.16
C PRO A 267 0.14 -17.17 -14.37
N GLU A 268 0.43 -17.42 -13.09
CA GLU A 268 -0.51 -18.10 -12.18
C GLU A 268 -1.49 -17.10 -11.57
N SER A 269 -0.93 -16.03 -11.01
CA SER A 269 -1.66 -14.92 -10.39
C SER A 269 -1.00 -13.59 -10.70
N ILE A 270 -1.79 -12.53 -10.58
CA ILE A 270 -1.34 -11.14 -10.63
C ILE A 270 -1.67 -10.48 -9.29
N SER A 271 -0.82 -9.55 -8.86
CA SER A 271 -1.09 -8.72 -7.69
C SER A 271 -1.87 -7.48 -8.13
N VAL A 272 -2.96 -7.18 -7.44
CA VAL A 272 -3.76 -5.97 -7.64
C VAL A 272 -3.75 -5.22 -6.32
N ASP A 273 -3.06 -4.08 -6.31
CA ASP A 273 -2.94 -3.24 -5.13
C ASP A 273 -3.92 -2.08 -5.24
N VAL A 274 -4.79 -1.93 -4.24
CA VAL A 274 -5.74 -0.82 -4.16
C VAL A 274 -5.52 0.06 -2.95
N THR A 275 -5.88 1.34 -3.07
CA THR A 275 -5.78 2.30 -1.96
C THR A 275 -7.11 2.97 -1.63
N THR A 276 -7.28 3.30 -0.36
CA THR A 276 -8.39 4.11 0.16
C THR A 276 -7.93 5.03 1.29
N ASP A 277 -8.75 6.02 1.64
CA ASP A 277 -8.50 6.91 2.78
C ASP A 277 -9.60 6.73 3.82
N LEU A 278 -9.18 6.75 5.10
CA LEU A 278 -10.03 6.63 6.26
C LEU A 278 -9.89 7.87 7.15
N ASN A 279 -10.96 8.22 7.85
CA ASN A 279 -10.90 9.25 8.90
C ASN A 279 -11.92 8.92 10.02
N LEU A 280 -12.00 9.76 11.06
CA LEU A 280 -12.87 9.49 12.21
C LEU A 280 -14.37 9.54 11.90
N ASP A 281 -14.77 10.15 10.78
CA ASP A 281 -16.15 10.17 10.27
C ASP A 281 -16.42 8.96 9.38
N ARG A 282 -15.48 8.65 8.48
CA ARG A 282 -15.43 7.49 7.58
C ARG A 282 -14.44 6.47 8.11
N GLN A 283 -14.86 5.81 9.19
CA GLN A 283 -14.01 4.87 9.94
C GLN A 283 -13.76 3.56 9.20
N ALA A 284 -14.62 3.22 8.23
CA ALA A 284 -14.52 2.00 7.46
C ALA A 284 -14.84 2.24 5.98
N ALA A 285 -14.20 1.45 5.14
CA ALA A 285 -14.39 1.35 3.71
C ALA A 285 -14.62 -0.12 3.34
N ASN A 286 -15.69 -0.37 2.57
CA ASN A 286 -16.00 -1.65 1.97
C ASN A 286 -16.14 -1.43 0.47
N GLY A 287 -15.74 -2.41 -0.32
CA GLY A 287 -15.92 -2.40 -1.76
C GLY A 287 -15.64 -3.79 -2.32
N ASP A 288 -16.04 -4.03 -3.56
CA ASP A 288 -15.70 -5.23 -4.29
C ASP A 288 -14.69 -4.90 -5.39
N ILE A 289 -13.78 -5.85 -5.64
CA ILE A 289 -12.92 -5.84 -6.81
C ILE A 289 -13.35 -6.97 -7.70
N VAL A 290 -13.78 -6.65 -8.92
CA VAL A 290 -14.33 -7.63 -9.85
C VAL A 290 -13.35 -7.83 -11.00
N PHE A 291 -13.00 -9.07 -11.28
CA PHE A 291 -12.20 -9.47 -12.44
C PHE A 291 -13.10 -10.13 -13.50
N GLN A 292 -13.15 -9.54 -14.70
CA GLN A 292 -13.94 -9.95 -15.86
C GLN A 292 -13.24 -11.09 -16.62
N LYS A 293 -13.22 -12.30 -16.01
CA LYS A 293 -12.50 -13.48 -16.53
C LYS A 293 -12.85 -13.81 -17.99
N LYS A 294 -14.13 -13.82 -18.34
CA LYS A 294 -14.59 -14.27 -19.66
C LYS A 294 -14.19 -13.29 -20.76
N GLU A 295 -14.25 -12.00 -20.47
CA GLU A 295 -13.80 -10.97 -21.41
C GLU A 295 -12.29 -11.00 -21.60
N TYR A 296 -11.54 -11.24 -20.51
CA TYR A 296 -10.09 -11.40 -20.59
C TYR A 296 -9.67 -12.68 -21.32
N GLU A 297 -10.39 -13.79 -21.11
CA GLU A 297 -10.20 -15.04 -21.87
C GLU A 297 -10.42 -14.83 -23.37
N ASN A 298 -11.46 -14.07 -23.75
CA ASN A 298 -11.72 -13.71 -25.15
C ASN A 298 -10.60 -12.85 -25.74
N LEU A 299 -10.03 -11.91 -24.96
CA LEU A 299 -8.86 -11.13 -25.41
C LEU A 299 -7.68 -12.04 -25.71
N ILE A 300 -7.34 -12.95 -24.78
CA ILE A 300 -6.24 -13.90 -24.95
C ILE A 300 -6.45 -14.71 -26.22
N LYS A 301 -7.67 -15.25 -26.40
CA LYS A 301 -8.01 -16.04 -27.57
C LYS A 301 -7.83 -15.27 -28.87
N ASN A 302 -8.44 -14.08 -28.98
CA ASN A 302 -8.34 -13.26 -30.19
C ASN A 302 -6.89 -12.89 -30.51
N ARG A 303 -6.10 -12.49 -29.51
CA ARG A 303 -4.68 -12.14 -29.70
C ARG A 303 -3.83 -13.33 -30.13
N THR A 304 -4.09 -14.48 -29.55
CA THR A 304 -3.34 -15.70 -29.85
C THR A 304 -3.69 -16.22 -31.24
N ASP A 305 -4.97 -16.17 -31.61
CA ASP A 305 -5.44 -16.51 -32.95
C ASP A 305 -4.92 -15.54 -34.02
N ASP A 306 -4.91 -14.22 -33.76
CA ASP A 306 -4.47 -13.22 -34.74
C ASP A 306 -2.95 -13.16 -34.96
N GLU A 307 -2.15 -13.43 -33.91
CA GLU A 307 -0.70 -13.23 -33.94
C GLU A 307 0.11 -14.52 -34.05
N LEU A 308 -0.45 -15.69 -33.71
CA LEU A 308 0.28 -16.97 -33.74
C LEU A 308 -0.20 -17.94 -34.84
N MET A 309 -1.47 -17.87 -35.27
CA MET A 309 -2.05 -18.74 -36.30
C MET A 309 -2.01 -18.07 -37.68
#